data_AF-A0ABD0VY42-F1
#
_entry.id   AF-A0ABD0VY42-F1
#
_cell.length_a   1.000
_cell.length_b   1.000
_cell.length_c   1.000
_cell.angle_alpha   90.00
_cell.angle_beta   90.00
_cell.angle_gamma   90.00
#
_symmetry.space_group_name_H-M   'P 1'
#
loop_
_entity.id
_entity.type
_entity.pdbx_description
1 polymer ?
#
loop_
_entity_poly.entity_id
_entity_poly.type
_entity_poly.pdbx_seq_one_letter_code
_entity_poly.pdbx_strand_id
1 'polypeptide(L)'
;MKLLNELYTVMKTYHMYHTETLNAETKLRDAERQVGVGRTGPGGGVEPLFGMRIEERHQRRNAARKMEKMREKRKAKYSENKLKSLKARNEYLLTMEATNSCVFKYYIHDLPDIIDCCDLGYHSSLSRALKTYLSAELSLEASRRTGLEVLEGAVEGLDPARDRQRLLGLYPTAFCPPPRFSFQPHMGDPVTQIAAQPQVQAELTSRLQQLQSRLSTLKIENEEVKKTWGATLTTLQDMTVLDDYDVSQSFTHSPSSESVKSSVSDGYLNKPSLAKRRANQQETELFYFQKFREYLEGSNLISKLQAKHDLLKKAMAEGQITDTLSTSRGRKNSHSKHQTRTQLKPFLCWWRAASAT
;
A
#
# COMPACT_ATOMS: atom_id res chain seq x y z
N MET A 1 3.50 56.75 -0.66
CA MET A 1 3.08 57.80 -1.62
C MET A 1 2.85 59.17 -0.98
N LYS A 2 2.02 59.32 0.07
CA LYS A 2 1.82 60.63 0.74
C LYS A 2 3.13 61.27 1.26
N LEU A 3 4.00 60.46 1.89
CA LEU A 3 5.32 60.90 2.39
C LEU A 3 6.27 61.41 1.29
N LEU A 4 6.27 60.78 0.10
CA LEU A 4 7.11 61.23 -1.01
C LEU A 4 6.65 62.59 -1.56
N ASN A 5 5.34 62.83 -1.57
CA ASN A 5 4.78 64.13 -1.97
C ASN A 5 5.11 65.24 -0.96
N GLU A 6 5.10 64.90 0.33
CA GLU A 6 5.52 65.81 1.40
C GLU A 6 7.00 66.17 1.28
N LEU A 7 7.88 65.17 1.11
CA LEU A 7 9.31 65.37 0.89
C LEU A 7 9.58 66.28 -0.32
N TYR A 8 8.88 66.03 -1.43
CA TYR A 8 9.00 66.86 -2.63
C TYR A 8 8.61 68.33 -2.37
N THR A 9 7.56 68.55 -1.58
CA THR A 9 7.08 69.91 -1.24
C THR A 9 8.08 70.66 -0.36
N VAL A 10 8.63 70.00 0.66
CA VAL A 10 9.61 70.61 1.58
C VAL A 10 10.94 70.87 0.85
N MET A 11 11.38 69.95 -0.01
CA MET A 11 12.57 70.13 -0.86
C MET A 11 12.43 71.36 -1.77
N LYS A 12 11.29 71.51 -2.47
CA LYS A 12 11.03 72.66 -3.35
C LYS A 12 11.07 73.98 -2.59
N THR A 13 10.53 73.99 -1.37
CA THR A 13 10.52 75.17 -0.49
C THR A 13 11.94 75.54 -0.05
N TYR A 14 12.77 74.56 0.32
CA TYR A 14 14.18 74.77 0.61
C TYR A 14 14.93 75.36 -0.59
N HIS A 15 14.77 74.77 -1.78
CA HIS A 15 15.42 75.25 -3.01
C HIS A 15 15.06 76.70 -3.31
N MET A 16 13.78 77.06 -3.21
CA MET A 16 13.31 78.43 -3.39
C MET A 16 14.02 79.42 -2.45
N TYR A 17 14.00 79.16 -1.13
CA TYR A 17 14.65 80.05 -0.16
C TYR A 17 16.18 80.06 -0.27
N HIS A 18 16.79 78.96 -0.72
CA HIS A 18 18.23 78.90 -0.97
C HIS A 18 18.62 79.80 -2.15
N THR A 19 17.87 79.74 -3.26
CA THR A 19 18.05 80.64 -4.41
C THR A 19 17.86 82.11 -4.00
N GLU A 20 16.85 82.43 -3.19
CA GLU A 20 16.65 83.79 -2.67
C GLU A 20 17.79 84.28 -1.78
N THR A 21 18.43 83.38 -1.04
CA THR A 21 19.61 83.69 -0.20
C THR A 21 20.82 84.01 -1.07
N LEU A 22 21.10 83.18 -2.08
CA LEU A 22 22.18 83.41 -3.04
C LEU A 22 22.00 84.76 -3.77
N ASN A 23 20.78 85.05 -4.21
CA ASN A 23 20.45 86.32 -4.85
C ASN A 23 20.65 87.54 -3.93
N ALA A 24 20.30 87.42 -2.65
CA ALA A 24 20.52 88.47 -1.66
C ALA A 24 22.02 88.65 -1.34
N GLU A 25 22.77 87.55 -1.30
CA GLU A 25 24.23 87.56 -1.10
C GLU A 25 24.95 88.28 -2.24
N THR A 26 24.62 87.97 -3.49
CA THR A 26 25.20 88.65 -4.66
C THR A 26 24.95 90.16 -4.61
N LYS A 27 23.71 90.58 -4.33
CA LYS A 27 23.36 92.01 -4.19
C LYS A 27 24.08 92.69 -3.04
N LEU A 28 24.32 91.99 -1.93
CA LEU A 28 25.11 92.49 -0.81
C LEU A 28 26.58 92.67 -1.22
N ARG A 29 27.20 91.65 -1.83
CA ARG A 29 28.58 91.72 -2.34
C ARG A 29 28.77 92.85 -3.36
N ASP A 30 27.79 93.07 -4.25
CA ASP A 30 27.81 94.20 -5.19
C ASP A 30 27.77 95.56 -4.47
N ALA A 31 26.96 95.68 -3.40
CA ALA A 31 26.91 96.91 -2.59
C ALA A 31 28.22 97.16 -1.85
N GLU A 32 28.85 96.10 -1.36
CA GLU A 32 30.15 96.16 -0.67
C GLU A 32 31.27 96.59 -1.62
N ARG A 33 31.25 96.11 -2.87
CA ARG A 33 32.16 96.57 -3.93
C ARG A 33 31.96 98.05 -4.27
N GLN A 34 30.74 98.54 -4.37
CA GLN A 34 30.45 99.96 -4.64
C GLN A 34 30.95 100.90 -3.52
N VAL A 35 30.89 100.47 -2.25
CA VAL A 35 31.45 101.21 -1.11
C VAL A 35 32.99 101.21 -1.13
N GLY A 36 33.62 100.12 -1.60
CA GLY A 36 35.07 100.04 -1.78
C GLY A 36 35.61 100.97 -2.88
N VAL A 37 34.94 101.03 -4.03
CA VAL A 37 35.35 101.88 -5.17
C VAL A 37 35.22 103.39 -4.85
N GLY A 38 34.29 103.80 -3.98
CA GLY A 38 34.19 105.20 -3.52
C GLY A 38 35.37 105.68 -2.65
N ARG A 39 36.17 104.74 -2.11
CA ARG A 39 37.40 105.03 -1.35
C ARG A 39 38.67 104.98 -2.22
N THR A 40 38.64 104.26 -3.33
CA THR A 40 39.78 104.11 -4.25
C THR A 40 39.33 104.34 -5.69
N GLY A 41 39.18 105.61 -6.08
CA GLY A 41 39.16 105.98 -7.50
C GLY A 41 40.56 105.83 -8.12
N PRO A 42 40.66 105.54 -9.43
CA PRO A 42 41.93 105.33 -10.11
C PRO A 42 42.63 106.68 -10.33
N GLY A 43 43.53 107.00 -9.41
CA GLY A 43 44.31 108.24 -9.45
C GLY A 43 45.15 108.33 -8.19
N GLY A 44 46.30 107.65 -8.19
CA GLY A 44 47.34 107.88 -7.20
C GLY A 44 47.82 109.32 -7.35
N GLY A 45 47.37 110.19 -6.46
CA GLY A 45 47.72 111.59 -6.42
C GLY A 45 47.36 112.14 -5.05
N VAL A 46 48.36 112.32 -4.20
CA VAL A 46 48.24 113.00 -2.92
C VAL A 46 48.04 114.49 -3.24
N GLU A 47 46.81 114.97 -3.28
CA GLU A 47 46.52 116.41 -3.36
C GLU A 47 45.76 116.90 -2.11
N PRO A 48 46.10 118.10 -1.61
CA PRO A 48 45.74 118.51 -0.27
C PRO A 48 44.25 118.79 -0.11
N LEU A 49 43.76 118.42 1.06
CA LEU A 49 42.38 118.49 1.55
C LEU A 49 41.88 119.94 1.77
N PHE A 50 42.24 120.92 0.93
CA PHE A 50 41.96 122.35 1.16
C PHE A 50 41.44 123.15 -0.05
N GLY A 51 40.88 122.49 -1.08
CA GLY A 51 40.41 123.18 -2.31
C GLY A 51 38.99 122.87 -2.82
N MET A 52 38.13 122.14 -2.10
CA MET A 52 36.76 121.82 -2.56
C MET A 52 35.71 122.75 -1.91
N ARG A 53 34.72 123.21 -2.69
CA ARG A 53 33.56 123.95 -2.15
C ARG A 53 32.84 123.08 -1.11
N ILE A 54 32.42 123.72 -0.01
CA ILE A 54 31.80 123.08 1.16
C ILE A 54 30.58 122.21 0.76
N GLU A 55 29.84 122.60 -0.28
CA GLU A 55 28.69 121.88 -0.82
C GLU A 55 29.04 120.50 -1.40
N GLU A 56 30.21 120.36 -2.03
CA GLU A 56 30.66 119.13 -2.68
C GLU A 56 31.13 118.08 -1.66
N ARG A 57 31.73 118.52 -0.54
CA ARG A 57 32.02 117.66 0.63
C ARG A 57 30.76 117.14 1.29
N HIS A 58 29.72 117.98 1.41
CA HIS A 58 28.44 117.56 1.97
C HIS A 58 27.72 116.55 1.08
N GLN A 59 27.76 116.71 -0.25
CA GLN A 59 27.21 115.73 -1.19
C GLN A 59 27.94 114.38 -1.15
N ARG A 60 29.28 114.37 -1.10
CA ARG A 60 30.07 113.13 -1.01
C ARG A 60 29.81 112.39 0.32
N ARG A 61 29.63 113.12 1.43
CA ARG A 61 29.25 112.55 2.75
C ARG A 61 27.82 111.99 2.78
N ASN A 62 26.87 112.66 2.13
CA ASN A 62 25.48 112.18 2.02
C ASN A 62 25.37 110.95 1.10
N ALA A 63 26.13 110.90 0.00
CA ALA A 63 26.21 109.73 -0.88
C ALA A 63 26.82 108.52 -0.15
N ALA A 64 27.90 108.70 0.61
CA ALA A 64 28.50 107.65 1.44
C ALA A 64 27.51 107.12 2.49
N ARG A 65 26.80 108.00 3.22
CA ARG A 65 25.77 107.62 4.20
C ARG A 65 24.58 106.89 3.55
N LYS A 66 24.21 107.26 2.31
CA LYS A 66 23.16 106.57 1.54
C LYS A 66 23.61 105.18 1.08
N MET A 67 24.86 105.04 0.62
CA MET A 67 25.44 103.75 0.24
C MET A 67 25.59 102.81 1.45
N GLU A 68 26.01 103.33 2.61
CA GLU A 68 26.11 102.58 3.85
C GLU A 68 24.73 102.11 4.35
N LYS A 69 23.71 102.99 4.32
CA LYS A 69 22.32 102.59 4.63
C LYS A 69 21.78 101.54 3.65
N MET A 70 22.16 101.61 2.36
CA MET A 70 21.80 100.61 1.36
C MET A 70 22.49 99.27 1.63
N ARG A 71 23.77 99.28 2.00
CA ARG A 71 24.53 98.08 2.41
C ARG A 71 23.89 97.43 3.63
N GLU A 72 23.61 98.18 4.68
CA GLU A 72 22.95 97.65 5.89
C GLU A 72 21.57 97.07 5.59
N LYS A 73 20.77 97.71 4.73
CA LYS A 73 19.48 97.15 4.28
C LYS A 73 19.66 95.82 3.53
N ARG A 74 20.67 95.70 2.65
CA ARG A 74 20.97 94.46 1.92
C ARG A 74 21.53 93.38 2.86
N LYS A 75 22.30 93.77 3.86
CA LYS A 75 22.84 92.88 4.90
C LYS A 75 21.73 92.29 5.77
N ALA A 76 20.78 93.12 6.21
CA ALA A 76 19.60 92.68 6.93
C ALA A 76 18.76 91.69 6.10
N LYS A 77 18.51 92.00 4.82
CA LYS A 77 17.77 91.10 3.91
C LYS A 77 18.49 89.78 3.66
N TYR A 78 19.82 89.80 3.48
CA TYR A 78 20.61 88.57 3.39
C TYR A 78 20.51 87.74 4.67
N SER A 79 20.62 88.35 5.85
CA SER A 79 20.50 87.65 7.14
C SER A 79 19.12 87.01 7.32
N GLU A 80 18.05 87.70 6.93
CA GLU A 80 16.68 87.18 6.98
C GLU A 80 16.49 85.98 6.03
N ASN A 81 16.94 86.12 4.78
CA ASN A 81 16.87 85.05 3.78
C ASN A 81 17.71 83.83 4.20
N LYS A 82 18.91 84.07 4.73
CA LYS A 82 19.80 83.02 5.25
C LYS A 82 19.14 82.25 6.39
N LEU A 83 18.44 82.93 7.30
CA LEU A 83 17.69 82.27 8.37
C LEU A 83 16.49 81.48 7.83
N LYS A 84 15.75 81.98 6.84
CA LYS A 84 14.65 81.25 6.19
C LYS A 84 15.15 80.00 5.46
N SER A 85 16.25 80.10 4.71
CA SER A 85 16.89 78.97 4.04
C SER A 85 17.41 77.94 5.04
N LEU A 86 18.00 78.39 6.17
CA LEU A 86 18.44 77.50 7.24
C LEU A 86 17.28 76.71 7.84
N LYS A 87 16.17 77.39 8.17
CA LYS A 87 14.96 76.73 8.70
C LYS A 87 14.40 75.71 7.69
N ALA A 88 14.23 76.10 6.43
CA ALA A 88 13.71 75.20 5.41
C ALA A 88 14.65 74.02 5.12
N ARG A 89 15.97 74.21 5.22
CA ARG A 89 16.94 73.12 5.12
C ARG A 89 16.80 72.12 6.27
N ASN A 90 16.63 72.62 7.49
CA ASN A 90 16.44 71.76 8.65
C ASN A 90 15.15 70.94 8.52
N GLU A 91 14.03 71.58 8.13
CA GLU A 91 12.77 70.87 7.84
C GLU A 91 12.92 69.83 6.74
N TYR A 92 13.68 70.14 5.68
CA TYR A 92 13.96 69.17 4.62
C TYR A 92 14.72 67.95 5.12
N LEU A 93 15.77 68.15 5.92
CA LEU A 93 16.55 67.05 6.50
C LEU A 93 15.70 66.19 7.45
N LEU A 94 14.85 66.80 8.28
CA LEU A 94 13.93 66.07 9.17
C LEU A 94 12.91 65.25 8.37
N THR A 95 12.31 65.85 7.34
CA THR A 95 11.33 65.16 6.47
C THR A 95 11.98 64.03 5.68
N MET A 96 13.24 64.22 5.23
CA MET A 96 14.00 63.21 4.52
C MET A 96 14.29 62.00 5.41
N GLU A 97 14.75 62.22 6.64
CA GLU A 97 15.02 61.14 7.59
C GLU A 97 13.74 60.37 7.95
N ALA A 98 12.65 61.08 8.23
CA ALA A 98 11.34 60.47 8.47
C ALA A 98 10.86 59.64 7.27
N THR A 99 11.04 60.14 6.05
CA THR A 99 10.67 59.42 4.82
C THR A 99 11.50 58.16 4.64
N ASN A 100 12.81 58.23 4.83
CA ASN A 100 13.70 57.06 4.75
C ASN A 100 13.32 55.99 5.78
N SER A 101 13.04 56.40 7.03
CA SER A 101 12.59 55.49 8.09
C SER A 101 11.26 54.80 7.74
N CYS A 102 10.29 55.55 7.20
CA CYS A 102 9.01 54.98 6.78
C CYS A 102 9.15 54.00 5.61
N VAL A 103 10.00 54.31 4.62
CA VAL A 103 10.28 53.41 3.49
C VAL A 103 10.94 52.13 4.00
N PHE A 104 11.94 52.24 4.87
CA PHE A 104 12.59 51.09 5.48
C PHE A 104 11.58 50.22 6.23
N LYS A 105 10.78 50.82 7.12
CA LYS A 105 9.75 50.09 7.88
C LYS A 105 8.76 49.36 6.97
N TYR A 106 8.29 50.03 5.90
CA TYR A 106 7.36 49.42 4.96
C TYR A 106 7.93 48.14 4.32
N TYR A 107 9.16 48.19 3.80
CA TYR A 107 9.75 47.05 3.09
C TYR A 107 10.28 45.96 4.02
N ILE A 108 10.78 46.32 5.21
CA ILE A 108 11.43 45.38 6.12
C ILE A 108 10.46 44.77 7.13
N HIS A 109 9.43 45.50 7.55
CA HIS A 109 8.49 45.06 8.57
C HIS A 109 7.07 44.90 8.02
N ASP A 110 6.50 45.96 7.44
CA ASP A 110 5.07 45.94 7.09
C ASP A 110 4.78 44.95 5.95
N LEU A 111 5.68 44.81 4.97
CA LEU A 111 5.48 43.90 3.84
C LEU A 111 5.47 42.41 4.26
N PRO A 112 6.43 41.89 5.06
CA PRO A 112 6.31 40.56 5.66
C PRO A 112 5.00 40.37 6.45
N ASP A 113 4.63 41.32 7.32
CA ASP A 113 3.41 41.23 8.12
C ASP A 113 2.14 41.14 7.25
N ILE A 114 2.10 41.85 6.12
CA ILE A 114 1.01 41.78 5.14
C ILE A 114 0.96 40.40 4.46
N ILE A 115 2.10 39.80 4.15
CA ILE A 115 2.17 38.45 3.57
C ILE A 115 1.65 37.43 4.58
N ASP A 116 2.13 37.49 5.82
CA ASP A 116 1.67 36.60 6.89
C ASP A 116 0.16 36.75 7.15
N CYS A 117 -0.38 37.97 7.03
CA CYS A 117 -1.81 38.21 7.09
C CYS A 117 -2.57 37.57 5.92
N CYS A 118 -2.00 37.58 4.71
CA CYS A 118 -2.60 36.91 3.53
C CYS A 118 -2.58 35.38 3.67
N ASP A 119 -1.53 34.83 4.28
CA ASP A 119 -1.34 33.39 4.45
C ASP A 119 -2.09 32.80 5.65
N LEU A 120 -2.75 33.65 6.44
CA LEU A 120 -3.41 33.28 7.69
C LEU A 120 -4.39 32.11 7.49
N GLY A 121 -4.01 30.94 8.02
CA GLY A 121 -4.83 29.74 8.03
C GLY A 121 -4.86 28.94 6.72
N TYR A 122 -4.22 29.42 5.64
CA TYR A 122 -4.18 28.69 4.36
C TYR A 122 -3.51 27.32 4.51
N HIS A 123 -2.25 27.30 4.98
CA HIS A 123 -1.50 26.07 5.15
C HIS A 123 -2.14 25.11 6.17
N SER A 124 -2.69 25.64 7.26
CA SER A 124 -3.38 24.83 8.27
C SER A 124 -4.63 24.16 7.69
N SER A 125 -5.41 24.88 6.89
CA SER A 125 -6.63 24.37 6.26
C SER A 125 -6.30 23.33 5.19
N LEU A 126 -5.32 23.61 4.33
CA LEU A 126 -4.85 22.67 3.30
C LEU A 126 -4.27 21.40 3.93
N SER A 127 -3.42 21.54 4.97
CA SER A 127 -2.86 20.39 5.70
C SER A 127 -3.94 19.49 6.28
N ARG A 128 -4.98 20.07 6.89
CA ARG A 128 -6.14 19.31 7.40
C ARG A 128 -6.88 18.58 6.29
N ALA A 129 -7.14 19.23 5.15
CA ALA A 129 -7.82 18.60 4.03
C ALA A 129 -7.03 17.40 3.49
N LEU A 130 -5.72 17.57 3.28
CA LEU A 130 -4.84 16.49 2.81
C LEU A 130 -4.71 15.35 3.84
N LYS A 131 -4.63 15.67 5.13
CA LYS A 131 -4.63 14.65 6.20
C LYS A 131 -5.94 13.87 6.24
N THR A 132 -7.07 14.53 5.97
CA THR A 132 -8.38 13.85 5.89
C THR A 132 -8.40 12.87 4.73
N TYR A 133 -7.90 13.28 3.55
CA TYR A 133 -7.74 12.40 2.40
C TYR A 133 -6.82 11.20 2.72
N LEU A 134 -5.63 11.45 3.28
CA LEU A 134 -4.70 10.38 3.67
C LEU A 134 -5.33 9.41 4.68
N SER A 135 -6.05 9.93 5.67
CA SER A 135 -6.76 9.11 6.65
C SER A 135 -7.81 8.21 6.00
N ALA A 136 -8.52 8.72 4.98
CA ALA A 136 -9.53 7.95 4.26
C ALA A 136 -8.89 6.83 3.42
N GLU A 137 -7.83 7.14 2.65
CA GLU A 137 -7.11 6.16 1.83
C GLU A 137 -6.49 5.05 2.70
N LEU A 138 -5.83 5.41 3.80
CA LEU A 138 -5.24 4.43 4.74
C LEU A 138 -6.31 3.53 5.37
N SER A 139 -7.48 4.09 5.72
CA SER A 139 -8.58 3.31 6.28
C SER A 139 -9.18 2.34 5.25
N LEU A 140 -9.29 2.78 3.99
CA LEU A 140 -9.75 1.95 2.88
C LEU A 140 -8.74 0.82 2.57
N GLU A 141 -7.44 1.13 2.56
CA GLU A 141 -6.38 0.13 2.40
C GLU A 141 -6.42 -0.92 3.50
N ALA A 142 -6.54 -0.50 4.77
CA ALA A 142 -6.68 -1.42 5.90
C ALA A 142 -7.93 -2.32 5.77
N SER A 143 -9.09 -1.75 5.41
CA SER A 143 -10.30 -2.52 5.18
C SER A 143 -10.17 -3.52 4.05
N ARG A 144 -9.50 -3.15 2.95
CA ARG A 144 -9.22 -4.06 1.83
C ARG A 144 -8.30 -5.19 2.27
N ARG A 145 -7.24 -4.90 3.02
CA ARG A 145 -6.30 -5.90 3.54
C ARG A 145 -7.03 -6.91 4.42
N THR A 146 -7.87 -6.48 5.35
CA THR A 146 -8.69 -7.40 6.16
C THR A 146 -9.60 -8.28 5.31
N GLY A 147 -10.20 -7.72 4.24
CA GLY A 147 -11.00 -8.52 3.29
C GLY A 147 -10.18 -9.58 2.55
N LEU A 148 -8.94 -9.25 2.18
CA LEU A 148 -8.01 -10.20 1.57
C LEU A 148 -7.58 -11.29 2.56
N GLU A 149 -7.29 -10.96 3.81
CA GLU A 149 -6.94 -11.93 4.87
C GLU A 149 -8.06 -12.97 5.09
N VAL A 150 -9.34 -12.55 5.04
CA VAL A 150 -10.49 -13.47 5.10
C VAL A 150 -10.52 -14.43 3.91
N LEU A 151 -10.24 -13.94 2.71
CA LEU A 151 -10.19 -14.77 1.51
C LEU A 151 -9.00 -15.73 1.56
N GLU A 152 -7.83 -15.26 2.00
CA GLU A 152 -6.62 -16.05 2.19
C GLU A 152 -6.90 -17.23 3.14
N GLY A 153 -7.52 -16.96 4.29
CA GLY A 153 -7.96 -18.01 5.22
C GLY A 153 -9.00 -18.97 4.63
N ALA A 154 -9.88 -18.50 3.73
CA ALA A 154 -10.82 -19.38 3.03
C ALA A 154 -10.12 -20.29 2.01
N VAL A 155 -9.08 -19.79 1.32
CA VAL A 155 -8.24 -20.56 0.40
C VAL A 155 -7.42 -21.60 1.14
N GLU A 156 -6.75 -21.23 2.24
CA GLU A 156 -6.04 -22.17 3.12
C GLU A 156 -6.97 -23.21 3.73
N GLY A 157 -8.23 -22.82 3.94
CA GLY A 157 -9.28 -23.69 4.48
C GLY A 157 -9.86 -24.70 3.48
N LEU A 158 -9.43 -24.72 2.21
CA LEU A 158 -9.91 -25.70 1.22
C LEU A 158 -9.48 -27.12 1.59
N ASP A 159 -10.45 -28.00 1.84
CA ASP A 159 -10.20 -29.38 2.29
C ASP A 159 -11.15 -30.36 1.59
N PRO A 160 -10.70 -31.02 0.51
CA PRO A 160 -11.49 -32.01 -0.21
C PRO A 160 -11.97 -33.19 0.65
N ALA A 161 -11.23 -33.56 1.71
CA ALA A 161 -11.63 -34.65 2.58
C ALA A 161 -12.78 -34.25 3.50
N ARG A 162 -12.73 -33.05 4.07
CA ARG A 162 -13.82 -32.47 4.86
C ARG A 162 -15.08 -32.23 4.03
N ASP A 163 -14.93 -31.75 2.80
CA ASP A 163 -16.05 -31.54 1.90
C ASP A 163 -16.73 -32.86 1.52
N ARG A 164 -15.94 -33.91 1.26
CA ARG A 164 -16.46 -35.27 1.07
C ARG A 164 -17.23 -35.78 2.30
N GLN A 165 -16.71 -35.58 3.51
CA GLN A 165 -17.41 -35.97 4.74
C GLN A 165 -18.75 -35.23 4.88
N ARG A 166 -18.76 -33.92 4.60
CA ARG A 166 -19.98 -33.11 4.63
C ARG A 166 -21.00 -33.60 3.61
N LEU A 167 -20.57 -33.92 2.39
CA LEU A 167 -21.44 -34.49 1.34
C LEU A 167 -22.09 -35.81 1.79
N LEU A 168 -21.30 -36.74 2.31
CA LEU A 168 -21.79 -38.03 2.80
C LEU A 168 -22.76 -37.86 3.98
N GLY A 169 -22.51 -36.89 4.86
CA GLY A 169 -23.37 -36.57 6.00
C GLY A 169 -24.69 -35.89 5.63
N LEU A 170 -24.72 -35.12 4.53
CA LEU A 170 -25.93 -34.45 4.04
C LEU A 170 -26.94 -35.43 3.44
N TYR A 171 -26.48 -36.54 2.85
CA TYR A 171 -27.34 -37.48 2.12
C TYR A 171 -27.22 -38.92 2.66
N PRO A 172 -27.56 -39.17 3.93
CA PRO A 172 -27.41 -40.50 4.53
C PRO A 172 -28.27 -41.56 3.84
N THR A 173 -29.45 -41.20 3.33
CA THR A 173 -30.33 -42.13 2.60
C THR A 173 -29.72 -42.67 1.31
N ALA A 174 -28.81 -41.92 0.66
CA ALA A 174 -28.14 -42.33 -0.57
C ALA A 174 -26.85 -43.12 -0.30
N PHE A 175 -26.12 -42.79 0.78
CA PHE A 175 -24.78 -43.30 1.03
C PHE A 175 -24.68 -44.31 2.18
N CYS A 176 -25.71 -44.50 2.99
CA CYS A 176 -25.71 -45.54 4.02
C CYS A 176 -25.75 -46.94 3.40
N PRO A 177 -24.90 -47.88 3.86
CA PRO A 177 -24.93 -49.26 3.38
C PRO A 177 -26.29 -49.93 3.65
N PRO A 178 -26.81 -50.72 2.70
CA PRO A 178 -28.02 -51.50 2.92
C PRO A 178 -27.80 -52.61 3.98
N PRO A 179 -28.88 -53.17 4.55
CA PRO A 179 -28.77 -54.31 5.45
C PRO A 179 -28.11 -55.50 4.73
N ARG A 180 -27.39 -56.32 5.51
CA ARG A 180 -26.76 -57.52 4.96
C ARG A 180 -27.81 -58.53 4.52
N PHE A 181 -27.57 -59.14 3.36
CA PHE A 181 -28.36 -60.28 2.92
C PHE A 181 -28.16 -61.48 3.87
N SER A 182 -29.24 -62.19 4.15
CA SER A 182 -29.24 -63.46 4.89
C SER A 182 -29.65 -64.61 3.99
N PHE A 183 -29.20 -65.83 4.31
CA PHE A 183 -29.71 -67.04 3.67
C PHE A 183 -31.22 -67.13 3.88
N GLN A 184 -31.96 -67.46 2.82
CA GLN A 184 -33.41 -67.65 2.84
C GLN A 184 -33.69 -69.15 2.63
N PRO A 185 -34.10 -69.88 3.68
CA PRO A 185 -34.37 -71.31 3.58
C PRO A 185 -35.47 -71.61 2.56
N HIS A 186 -35.18 -72.50 1.62
CA HIS A 186 -36.20 -73.00 0.69
C HIS A 186 -36.96 -74.16 1.33
N MET A 187 -38.30 -74.10 1.37
CA MET A 187 -39.16 -75.15 1.93
C MET A 187 -38.80 -75.59 3.37
N GLY A 188 -38.29 -74.66 4.19
CA GLY A 188 -37.93 -74.95 5.58
C GLY A 188 -36.62 -75.74 5.76
N ASP A 189 -35.72 -75.72 4.78
CA ASP A 189 -34.37 -76.31 4.89
C ASP A 189 -33.68 -75.85 6.19
N PRO A 190 -33.39 -76.77 7.14
CA PRO A 190 -32.77 -76.42 8.41
C PRO A 190 -31.26 -76.17 8.28
N VAL A 191 -30.63 -76.50 7.14
CA VAL A 191 -29.19 -76.38 6.94
C VAL A 191 -28.85 -74.96 6.50
N THR A 192 -28.09 -74.25 7.34
CA THR A 192 -27.72 -72.84 7.11
C THR A 192 -26.20 -72.63 6.94
N GLN A 193 -25.44 -73.71 6.99
CA GLN A 193 -23.97 -73.72 6.94
C GLN A 193 -23.48 -74.71 5.89
N ILE A 194 -22.22 -74.56 5.45
CA ILE A 194 -21.60 -75.49 4.50
C ILE A 194 -21.42 -76.85 5.19
N ALA A 195 -22.06 -77.90 4.65
CA ALA A 195 -21.93 -79.26 5.14
C ALA A 195 -20.73 -79.97 4.50
N ALA A 196 -19.64 -80.09 5.26
CA ALA A 196 -18.40 -80.75 4.83
C ALA A 196 -18.45 -82.28 5.09
N GLN A 197 -19.44 -82.96 4.53
CA GLN A 197 -19.59 -84.42 4.69
C GLN A 197 -18.53 -85.18 3.85
N PRO A 198 -18.15 -86.42 4.25
CA PRO A 198 -17.11 -87.19 3.54
C PRO A 198 -17.35 -87.34 2.02
N GLN A 199 -18.62 -87.42 1.61
CA GLN A 199 -19.03 -87.57 0.21
C GLN A 199 -18.66 -86.35 -0.67
N VAL A 200 -18.65 -85.14 -0.10
CA VAL A 200 -18.36 -83.88 -0.81
C VAL A 200 -16.99 -83.29 -0.43
N GLN A 201 -16.30 -83.89 0.54
CA GLN A 201 -15.07 -83.37 1.14
C GLN A 201 -13.93 -83.18 0.12
N ALA A 202 -13.77 -84.13 -0.81
CA ALA A 202 -12.74 -84.05 -1.85
C ALA A 202 -12.97 -82.86 -2.80
N GLU A 203 -14.22 -82.63 -3.19
CA GLU A 203 -14.60 -81.50 -4.04
C GLU A 203 -14.40 -80.16 -3.34
N LEU A 204 -14.81 -80.05 -2.07
CA LEU A 204 -14.61 -78.85 -1.26
C LEU A 204 -13.11 -78.55 -1.04
N THR A 205 -12.29 -79.59 -0.82
CA THR A 205 -10.83 -79.44 -0.67
C THR A 205 -10.18 -78.95 -1.97
N SER A 206 -10.53 -79.57 -3.10
CA SER A 206 -10.05 -79.16 -4.42
C SER A 206 -10.44 -77.72 -4.72
N ARG A 207 -11.69 -77.35 -4.42
CA ARG A 207 -12.20 -75.99 -4.59
C ARG A 207 -11.44 -74.98 -3.73
N LEU A 208 -11.11 -75.33 -2.49
CA LEU A 208 -10.33 -74.47 -1.61
C LEU A 208 -8.93 -74.21 -2.18
N GLN A 209 -8.25 -75.25 -2.66
CA GLN A 209 -6.94 -75.13 -3.28
C GLN A 209 -6.98 -74.27 -4.55
N GLN A 210 -7.99 -74.47 -5.40
CA GLN A 210 -8.19 -73.67 -6.62
C GLN A 210 -8.44 -72.19 -6.31
N LEU A 211 -9.25 -71.89 -5.28
CA LEU A 211 -9.47 -70.51 -4.84
C LEU A 211 -8.19 -69.89 -4.29
N GLN A 212 -7.41 -70.66 -3.52
CA GLN A 212 -6.17 -70.18 -2.93
C GLN A 212 -5.10 -69.86 -3.96
N SER A 213 -4.88 -70.74 -4.95
CA SER A 213 -3.92 -70.50 -6.02
C SER A 213 -4.32 -69.28 -6.86
N ARG A 214 -5.59 -69.20 -7.26
CA ARG A 214 -6.11 -68.06 -8.03
C ARG A 214 -6.02 -66.74 -7.27
N LEU A 215 -6.33 -66.73 -5.97
CA LEU A 215 -6.18 -65.54 -5.12
C LEU A 215 -4.73 -65.08 -5.03
N SER A 216 -3.78 -66.02 -4.94
CA SER A 216 -2.36 -65.69 -4.91
C SER A 216 -1.94 -64.94 -6.17
N THR A 217 -2.30 -65.45 -7.35
CA THR A 217 -1.99 -64.82 -8.63
C THR A 217 -2.64 -63.43 -8.75
N LEU A 218 -3.96 -63.35 -8.53
CA LEU A 218 -4.69 -62.08 -8.67
C LEU A 218 -4.20 -60.99 -7.70
N LYS A 219 -3.79 -61.36 -6.48
CA LYS A 219 -3.24 -60.39 -5.52
C LYS A 219 -1.92 -59.79 -6.00
N ILE A 220 -1.08 -60.57 -6.67
CA ILE A 220 0.18 -60.07 -7.24
C ILE A 220 -0.12 -59.14 -8.40
N GLU A 221 -0.91 -59.61 -9.38
CA GLU A 221 -1.29 -58.81 -10.56
C GLU A 221 -1.94 -57.47 -10.16
N ASN A 222 -2.88 -57.50 -9.21
CA ASN A 222 -3.61 -56.31 -8.80
C ASN A 222 -2.73 -55.32 -7.98
N GLU A 223 -1.72 -55.81 -7.26
CA GLU A 223 -0.75 -54.93 -6.59
C GLU A 223 0.20 -54.26 -7.59
N GLU A 224 0.52 -54.91 -8.72
CA GLU A 224 1.26 -54.27 -9.80
C GLU A 224 0.46 -53.12 -10.43
N VAL A 225 -0.83 -53.37 -10.74
CA VAL A 225 -1.73 -52.32 -11.26
C VAL A 225 -1.87 -51.16 -10.27
N LYS A 226 -1.99 -51.45 -8.97
CA LYS A 226 -2.07 -50.44 -7.91
C LYS A 226 -0.82 -49.56 -7.84
N LYS A 227 0.38 -50.15 -8.00
CA LYS A 227 1.64 -49.39 -8.05
C LYS A 227 1.68 -48.47 -9.26
N THR A 228 1.31 -48.96 -10.43
CA THR A 228 1.24 -48.14 -11.65
C THR A 228 0.24 -47.00 -11.48
N TRP A 229 -0.97 -47.28 -11.01
CA TRP A 229 -1.99 -46.27 -10.72
C TRP A 229 -1.53 -45.23 -9.69
N GLY A 230 -0.90 -45.68 -8.60
CA GLY A 230 -0.36 -44.80 -7.56
C GLY A 230 0.75 -43.88 -8.09
N ALA A 231 1.66 -44.40 -8.92
CA ALA A 231 2.69 -43.60 -9.55
C ALA A 231 2.08 -42.54 -10.50
N THR A 232 1.08 -42.92 -11.30
CA THR A 232 0.37 -41.97 -12.17
C THR A 232 -0.35 -40.88 -11.37
N LEU A 233 -0.95 -41.23 -10.22
CA LEU A 233 -1.56 -40.25 -9.32
C LEU A 233 -0.54 -39.23 -8.82
N THR A 234 0.64 -39.69 -8.38
CA THR A 234 1.72 -38.79 -7.95
C THR A 234 2.15 -37.87 -9.08
N THR A 235 2.32 -38.39 -10.30
CA THR A 235 2.65 -37.56 -11.46
C THR A 235 1.57 -36.50 -11.73
N LEU A 236 0.28 -36.84 -11.63
CA LEU A 236 -0.81 -35.87 -11.78
C LEU A 236 -0.78 -34.81 -10.68
N GLN A 237 -0.52 -35.19 -9.44
CA GLN A 237 -0.38 -34.26 -8.33
C GLN A 237 0.76 -33.27 -8.58
N ASP A 238 1.92 -33.77 -9.00
CA ASP A 238 3.09 -32.95 -9.34
C ASP A 238 2.79 -31.97 -10.49
N MET A 239 1.97 -32.37 -11.48
CA MET A 239 1.54 -31.47 -12.55
C MET A 239 0.60 -30.35 -12.08
N THR A 240 -0.14 -30.56 -10.99
CA THR A 240 -1.14 -29.62 -10.45
C THR A 240 -0.61 -28.68 -9.37
N VAL A 241 0.46 -29.06 -8.66
CA VAL A 241 1.09 -28.19 -7.64
C VAL A 241 2.06 -27.25 -8.37
N LEU A 242 1.52 -26.20 -8.97
CA LEU A 242 2.28 -25.12 -9.60
C LEU A 242 2.09 -23.83 -8.81
N ASP A 243 3.20 -23.16 -8.49
CA ASP A 243 3.18 -21.81 -7.91
C ASP A 243 3.09 -20.74 -9.02
N ASP A 244 2.05 -20.81 -9.85
CA ASP A 244 1.85 -19.93 -11.00
C ASP A 244 0.85 -18.78 -10.74
N TYR A 245 0.57 -18.49 -9.47
CA TYR A 245 -0.35 -17.45 -9.02
C TYR A 245 0.31 -16.09 -8.71
N ASP A 246 1.64 -16.03 -8.56
CA ASP A 246 2.34 -14.75 -8.31
C ASP A 246 2.38 -13.90 -9.58
N VAL A 247 1.73 -12.74 -9.52
CA VAL A 247 1.64 -11.76 -10.62
C VAL A 247 2.40 -10.47 -10.33
N SER A 248 3.25 -10.44 -9.30
CA SER A 248 4.04 -9.27 -8.88
C SER A 248 4.81 -8.62 -10.03
N GLN A 249 5.39 -9.43 -10.92
CA GLN A 249 6.12 -8.97 -12.12
C GLN A 249 5.26 -8.13 -13.07
N SER A 250 3.94 -8.34 -13.09
CA SER A 250 3.00 -7.55 -13.92
C SER A 250 2.86 -6.11 -13.45
N PHE A 251 3.22 -5.81 -12.20
CA PHE A 251 3.14 -4.48 -11.60
C PHE A 251 4.53 -3.80 -11.50
N THR A 252 5.55 -4.38 -12.11
CA THR A 252 6.86 -3.73 -12.24
C THR A 252 6.78 -2.63 -13.30
N HIS A 253 6.75 -1.38 -12.87
CA HIS A 253 6.84 -0.24 -13.78
C HIS A 253 8.31 0.00 -14.14
N SER A 254 8.68 -0.22 -15.40
CA SER A 254 9.88 0.41 -15.97
C SER A 254 9.68 1.93 -15.96
N PRO A 255 10.64 2.72 -15.43
CA PRO A 255 10.54 4.19 -15.45
C PRO A 255 10.70 4.81 -16.85
N SER A 256 10.96 4.01 -17.89
CA SER A 256 11.03 4.49 -19.26
C SER A 256 9.66 4.49 -19.92
N SER A 257 9.19 5.69 -20.28
CA SER A 257 8.06 5.97 -21.17
C SER A 257 8.31 5.54 -22.63
N GLU A 258 9.17 4.55 -22.88
CA GLU A 258 9.46 4.03 -24.21
C GLU A 258 9.35 2.51 -24.23
N SER A 259 8.49 2.04 -25.15
CA SER A 259 8.42 0.68 -25.66
C SER A 259 7.77 -0.36 -24.73
N VAL A 260 6.44 -0.36 -24.82
CA VAL A 260 5.59 -1.57 -24.80
C VAL A 260 6.12 -2.63 -25.78
N LYS A 261 7.06 -3.45 -25.32
CA LYS A 261 7.16 -4.86 -25.71
C LYS A 261 7.34 -5.68 -24.44
N SER A 262 6.25 -6.33 -24.06
CA SER A 262 6.13 -7.26 -22.94
C SER A 262 7.04 -8.48 -23.13
N SER A 263 8.32 -8.35 -22.79
CA SER A 263 9.28 -9.46 -22.77
C SER A 263 9.16 -10.34 -21.51
N VAL A 264 8.16 -10.11 -20.65
CA VAL A 264 7.90 -10.94 -19.44
C VAL A 264 6.93 -12.09 -19.75
N SER A 265 6.92 -12.55 -21.00
CA SER A 265 6.13 -13.72 -21.44
C SER A 265 7.01 -14.94 -21.72
N ASP A 266 8.33 -14.81 -21.57
CA ASP A 266 9.29 -15.81 -22.05
C ASP A 266 9.44 -16.95 -21.04
N GLY A 267 8.52 -17.92 -21.15
CA GLY A 267 8.71 -19.27 -20.63
C GLY A 267 7.40 -20.00 -20.35
N TYR A 268 6.61 -19.48 -19.41
CA TYR A 268 5.45 -20.21 -18.85
C TYR A 268 4.13 -19.97 -19.59
N LEU A 269 3.94 -18.79 -20.19
CA LEU A 269 2.67 -18.39 -20.82
C LEU A 269 2.68 -18.44 -22.36
N ASN A 270 3.69 -19.09 -22.96
CA ASN A 270 3.72 -19.27 -24.40
C ASN A 270 2.57 -20.21 -24.83
N LYS A 271 1.59 -19.70 -25.57
CA LYS A 271 0.35 -20.42 -25.94
C LYS A 271 0.59 -21.86 -26.48
N PRO A 272 1.62 -22.13 -27.31
CA PRO A 272 1.92 -23.49 -27.77
C PRO A 272 2.48 -24.42 -26.68
N SER A 273 3.24 -23.91 -25.69
CA SER A 273 3.78 -24.74 -24.60
C SER A 273 2.69 -25.12 -23.58
N LEU A 274 1.75 -24.21 -23.32
CA LEU A 274 0.55 -24.45 -22.50
C LEU A 274 -0.37 -25.51 -23.12
N ALA A 275 -0.66 -25.41 -24.42
CA ALA A 275 -1.48 -26.39 -25.11
C ALA A 275 -0.86 -27.80 -25.05
N LYS A 276 0.46 -27.91 -25.25
CA LYS A 276 1.19 -29.17 -25.12
C LYS A 276 1.14 -29.73 -23.69
N ARG A 277 1.34 -28.88 -22.66
CA ARG A 277 1.25 -29.29 -21.26
C ARG A 277 -0.15 -29.82 -20.92
N ARG A 278 -1.19 -29.11 -21.36
CA ARG A 278 -2.60 -29.53 -21.17
C ARG A 278 -2.92 -30.86 -21.86
N ALA A 279 -2.44 -31.07 -23.08
CA ALA A 279 -2.61 -32.34 -23.79
C ALA A 279 -1.93 -33.50 -23.04
N ASN A 280 -0.71 -33.29 -22.55
CA ASN A 280 0.01 -34.28 -21.75
C ASN A 280 -0.71 -34.60 -20.43
N GLN A 281 -1.25 -33.60 -19.76
CA GLN A 281 -2.07 -33.79 -18.55
C GLN A 281 -3.31 -34.65 -18.86
N GLN A 282 -4.04 -34.34 -19.94
CA GLN A 282 -5.23 -35.11 -20.33
C GLN A 282 -4.91 -36.57 -20.65
N GLU A 283 -3.81 -36.83 -21.36
CA GLU A 283 -3.37 -38.19 -21.65
C GLU A 283 -3.03 -38.96 -20.35
N THR A 284 -2.36 -38.29 -19.41
CA THR A 284 -2.03 -38.85 -18.10
C THR A 284 -3.29 -39.13 -17.27
N GLU A 285 -4.29 -38.24 -17.30
CA GLU A 285 -5.58 -38.42 -16.64
C GLU A 285 -6.35 -39.63 -17.22
N LEU A 286 -6.37 -39.78 -18.55
CA LEU A 286 -6.99 -40.93 -19.21
C LEU A 286 -6.34 -42.24 -18.77
N PHE A 287 -5.00 -42.28 -18.74
CA PHE A 287 -4.25 -43.43 -18.25
C PHE A 287 -4.53 -43.73 -16.77
N TYR A 288 -4.62 -42.69 -15.93
CA TYR A 288 -5.01 -42.81 -14.52
C TYR A 288 -6.38 -43.48 -14.36
N PHE A 289 -7.41 -43.02 -15.07
CA PHE A 289 -8.75 -43.59 -14.97
C PHE A 289 -8.81 -45.01 -15.51
N GLN A 290 -8.06 -45.32 -16.58
CA GLN A 290 -7.93 -46.67 -17.10
C GLN A 290 -7.35 -47.62 -16.05
N LYS A 291 -6.23 -47.24 -15.43
CA LYS A 291 -5.57 -48.07 -14.40
C LYS A 291 -6.37 -48.17 -13.10
N PHE A 292 -7.06 -47.10 -12.72
CA PHE A 292 -7.95 -47.13 -11.56
C PHE A 292 -9.12 -48.10 -11.75
N ARG A 293 -9.73 -48.11 -12.94
CA ARG A 293 -10.79 -49.06 -13.28
C ARG A 293 -10.28 -50.50 -13.22
N GLU A 294 -9.13 -50.77 -13.84
CA GLU A 294 -8.49 -52.09 -13.83
C GLU A 294 -8.22 -52.58 -12.39
N TYR A 295 -7.69 -51.70 -11.53
CA TYR A 295 -7.49 -51.98 -10.11
C TYR A 295 -8.80 -52.30 -9.36
N LEU A 296 -9.86 -51.52 -9.60
CA LEU A 296 -11.15 -51.74 -8.96
C LEU A 296 -11.77 -53.09 -9.38
N GLU A 297 -11.68 -53.44 -10.66
CA GLU A 297 -12.15 -54.73 -11.19
C GLU A 297 -11.39 -55.92 -10.57
N GLY A 298 -10.06 -55.82 -10.49
CA GLY A 298 -9.21 -56.81 -9.83
C GLY A 298 -9.52 -56.94 -8.33
N SER A 299 -9.58 -55.82 -7.61
CA SER A 299 -9.92 -55.77 -6.18
C SER A 299 -11.32 -56.34 -5.88
N ASN A 300 -12.30 -56.06 -6.74
CA ASN A 300 -13.65 -56.62 -6.64
C ASN A 300 -13.66 -58.15 -6.82
N LEU A 301 -12.90 -58.68 -7.78
CA LEU A 301 -12.78 -60.12 -7.98
C LEU A 301 -12.07 -60.79 -6.79
N ILE A 302 -10.97 -60.20 -6.30
CA ILE A 302 -10.26 -60.68 -5.11
C ILE A 302 -11.21 -60.73 -3.91
N SER A 303 -11.98 -59.67 -3.65
CA SER A 303 -12.93 -59.61 -2.53
C SER A 303 -13.97 -60.73 -2.60
N LYS A 304 -14.52 -61.00 -3.79
CA LYS A 304 -15.48 -62.09 -4.03
C LYS A 304 -14.87 -63.46 -3.77
N LEU A 305 -13.66 -63.72 -4.28
CA LEU A 305 -12.99 -65.01 -4.13
C LEU A 305 -12.49 -65.23 -2.70
N GLN A 306 -11.99 -64.17 -2.04
CA GLN A 306 -11.53 -64.20 -0.66
C GLN A 306 -12.68 -64.54 0.29
N ALA A 307 -13.86 -63.91 0.13
CA ALA A 307 -15.03 -64.24 0.92
C ALA A 307 -15.45 -65.72 0.79
N LYS A 308 -15.39 -66.28 -0.43
CA LYS A 308 -15.68 -67.71 -0.66
C LYS A 308 -14.61 -68.61 -0.05
N HIS A 309 -13.34 -68.26 -0.20
CA HIS A 309 -12.20 -68.99 0.36
C HIS A 309 -12.27 -69.03 1.89
N ASP A 310 -12.50 -67.89 2.54
CA ASP A 310 -12.56 -67.78 4.00
C ASP A 310 -13.72 -68.59 4.58
N LEU A 311 -14.91 -68.53 3.95
CA LEU A 311 -16.07 -69.30 4.36
C LEU A 311 -15.84 -70.81 4.24
N LEU A 312 -15.26 -71.24 3.12
CA LEU A 312 -14.94 -72.65 2.85
C LEU A 312 -13.84 -73.16 3.80
N LYS A 313 -12.78 -72.38 3.99
CA LYS A 313 -11.68 -72.71 4.91
C LYS A 313 -12.20 -72.91 6.34
N LYS A 314 -13.11 -72.04 6.78
CA LYS A 314 -13.76 -72.15 8.09
C LYS A 314 -14.59 -73.44 8.20
N ALA A 315 -15.44 -73.72 7.22
CA ALA A 315 -16.27 -74.93 7.22
C ALA A 315 -15.44 -76.22 7.19
N MET A 316 -14.34 -76.25 6.44
CA MET A 316 -13.42 -77.40 6.37
C MET A 316 -12.69 -77.64 7.71
N ALA A 317 -12.34 -76.58 8.43
CA ALA A 317 -11.74 -76.69 9.76
C ALA A 317 -12.73 -77.20 10.81
N GLU A 318 -14.00 -76.75 10.75
CA GLU A 318 -15.06 -77.19 11.65
C GLU A 318 -15.46 -78.66 11.40
N GLY A 319 -15.50 -79.11 10.14
CA GLY A 319 -15.79 -80.50 9.76
C GLY A 319 -14.74 -81.51 10.24
N GLN A 320 -13.45 -81.13 10.26
CA GLN A 320 -12.37 -81.98 10.79
C GLN A 320 -12.45 -82.18 12.32
N ILE A 321 -12.96 -81.18 13.05
CA ILE A 321 -13.14 -81.25 14.51
C ILE A 321 -14.33 -82.18 14.86
N THR A 322 -15.40 -82.16 14.07
CA THR A 322 -16.55 -83.05 14.28
C THR A 322 -16.25 -84.51 13.96
N ASP A 323 -15.43 -84.78 12.93
CA ASP A 323 -15.05 -86.16 12.57
C ASP A 323 -14.08 -86.77 13.60
N THR A 324 -13.14 -85.98 14.15
CA THR A 324 -12.21 -86.43 15.21
C THR A 324 -12.89 -86.67 16.55
N LEU A 325 -13.96 -85.93 16.88
CA LEU A 325 -14.76 -86.17 18.07
C LEU A 325 -15.72 -87.36 17.93
N SER A 326 -16.12 -87.73 16.70
CA SER A 326 -17.00 -88.88 16.46
C SER A 326 -16.32 -90.26 16.61
N THR A 327 -14.99 -90.30 16.55
CA THR A 327 -14.19 -91.54 16.69
C THR A 327 -13.62 -91.78 18.09
N SER A 328 -13.90 -90.91 19.07
CA SER A 328 -13.54 -91.15 20.48
C SER A 328 -14.78 -91.13 21.39
N ARG A 329 -15.06 -92.28 22.00
CA ARG A 329 -16.23 -92.57 22.84
C ARG A 329 -16.41 -91.59 24.01
N GLY A 330 -17.66 -91.42 24.43
CA GLY A 330 -18.01 -91.56 25.86
C GLY A 330 -18.74 -90.40 26.52
N ARG A 331 -19.91 -90.72 27.09
CA ARG A 331 -20.63 -90.02 28.17
C ARG A 331 -19.80 -88.98 28.93
N LYS A 332 -20.30 -87.73 28.98
CA LYS A 332 -20.50 -87.01 30.26
C LYS A 332 -21.40 -85.79 30.10
N ASN A 333 -22.41 -85.78 30.96
CA ASN A 333 -23.33 -84.68 31.23
C ASN A 333 -22.57 -83.58 31.98
N SER A 334 -22.69 -82.31 31.59
CA SER A 334 -22.49 -81.19 32.52
C SER A 334 -23.07 -79.87 31.96
N HIS A 335 -23.91 -79.26 32.78
CA HIS A 335 -24.38 -77.88 32.66
C HIS A 335 -23.21 -76.89 32.64
N SER A 336 -23.28 -75.88 31.76
CA SER A 336 -22.69 -74.58 32.04
C SER A 336 -23.44 -73.46 31.29
N LYS A 337 -23.35 -72.28 31.89
CA LYS A 337 -24.30 -71.17 31.84
C LYS A 337 -24.28 -70.41 30.52
N HIS A 338 -25.46 -69.89 30.16
CA HIS A 338 -25.61 -68.76 29.26
C HIS A 338 -24.68 -67.61 29.70
N GLN A 339 -23.69 -67.29 28.87
CA GLN A 339 -22.99 -66.01 28.92
C GLN A 339 -23.26 -65.33 27.58
N THR A 340 -24.10 -64.30 27.67
CA THR A 340 -24.48 -63.39 26.59
C THR A 340 -23.24 -62.82 25.92
N ARG A 341 -22.99 -63.27 24.69
CA ARG A 341 -21.94 -62.75 23.81
C ARG A 341 -22.30 -61.31 23.47
N THR A 342 -21.39 -60.42 23.83
CA THR A 342 -21.34 -58.98 23.54
C THR A 342 -21.89 -58.71 22.14
N GLN A 343 -23.03 -58.03 22.07
CA GLN A 343 -23.50 -57.43 20.83
C GLN A 343 -22.40 -56.50 20.32
N LEU A 344 -21.79 -56.86 19.19
CA LEU A 344 -21.08 -55.92 18.36
C LEU A 344 -22.10 -54.86 17.94
N LYS A 345 -22.04 -53.71 18.61
CA LYS A 345 -22.80 -52.51 18.27
C LYS A 345 -22.70 -52.30 16.75
N PRO A 346 -23.81 -52.00 16.05
CA PRO A 346 -23.77 -51.72 14.63
C PRO A 346 -22.79 -50.57 14.37
N PHE A 347 -22.16 -50.60 13.20
CA PHE A 347 -21.12 -49.71 12.66
C PHE A 347 -21.52 -48.21 12.57
N LEU A 348 -22.21 -47.66 13.57
CA LEU A 348 -22.56 -46.24 13.70
C LEU A 348 -21.47 -45.40 14.39
N CYS A 349 -20.43 -46.00 14.99
CA CYS A 349 -19.46 -45.24 15.80
C CYS A 349 -18.16 -44.84 15.11
N TRP A 350 -17.87 -45.28 13.87
CA TRP A 350 -16.61 -44.90 13.21
C TRP A 350 -16.64 -43.58 12.42
N TRP A 351 -17.80 -42.92 12.34
CA TRP A 351 -17.93 -41.64 11.63
C TRP A 351 -18.07 -40.41 12.54
N ARG A 352 -18.14 -40.59 13.87
CA ARG A 352 -18.20 -39.49 14.85
C ARG A 352 -16.91 -39.23 15.62
N ALA A 353 -15.89 -40.08 15.49
CA ALA A 353 -14.65 -39.95 16.26
C ALA A 353 -13.55 -39.10 15.58
N ALA A 354 -13.78 -38.62 14.34
CA ALA A 354 -12.81 -37.81 13.60
C ALA A 354 -13.16 -36.30 13.56
N SER A 355 -14.11 -35.84 14.38
CA SER A 355 -14.49 -34.41 14.47
C SER A 355 -14.33 -33.82 15.88
N ALA A 356 -13.49 -34.44 16.72
CA ALA A 356 -13.14 -33.91 18.03
C ALA A 356 -11.64 -34.07 18.29
N THR A 357 -10.84 -33.24 17.62
CA THR A 357 -9.55 -32.71 18.07
C THR A 357 -9.32 -31.40 17.36
#